data_AF-A0A7S1DIQ4-F1
#
_entry.id   AF-A0A7S1DIQ4-F1
#
_cell.length_a   1.000
_cell.length_b   1.000
_cell.length_c   1.000
_cell.angle_alpha   90.00
_cell.angle_beta   90.00
_cell.angle_gamma   90.00
#
_symmetry.space_group_name_H-M   'P 1'
#
loop_
_entity.id
_entity.type
_entity.pdbx_description
1 polymer ?
#
loop_
_entity_poly.entity_id
_entity_poly.type
_entity_poly.pdbx_seq_one_letter_code
_entity_poly.pdbx_strand_id
1 'polypeptide(L)'
;LKMMPGGAGVGGKQLAAAEERLKVAESLICSMTKKERKQPELLITDITSRSRLGRIAAGAGRTTKQADELVSDFQRMRVMMQNMAKMAMKQQGGDMPGPNAQSNPADSFGNRKARRSGAKGGKKKRPAAKGFGAK
;
A
#
# COMPACT_ATOMS: atom_id res chain seq x y z
N LEU A 1 -7.64 -31.55 -10.54
CA LEU A 1 -6.93 -30.28 -10.24
C LEU A 1 -7.05 -29.96 -8.76
N LYS A 2 -5.95 -30.06 -8.00
CA LYS A 2 -5.92 -29.90 -6.55
C LYS A 2 -4.60 -29.26 -6.15
N MET A 3 -4.47 -27.94 -6.32
CA MET A 3 -3.34 -27.17 -5.81
C MET A 3 -3.82 -25.78 -5.41
N MET A 4 -4.43 -25.69 -4.22
CA MET A 4 -4.55 -24.46 -3.45
C MET A 4 -3.73 -24.66 -2.17
N PRO A 5 -2.76 -23.77 -1.85
CA PRO A 5 -1.96 -23.90 -0.64
C PRO A 5 -2.85 -23.66 0.59
N GLY A 6 -2.98 -24.66 1.45
CA GLY A 6 -3.87 -24.66 2.62
C GLY A 6 -4.80 -25.86 2.61
N GLY A 7 -4.33 -26.99 3.15
CA GLY A 7 -4.95 -28.32 3.06
C GLY A 7 -6.25 -28.50 3.85
N ALA A 8 -7.30 -27.76 3.50
CA ALA A 8 -8.68 -28.12 3.81
C ALA A 8 -9.46 -28.02 2.51
N GLY A 9 -10.06 -29.13 2.06
CA GLY A 9 -10.83 -29.17 0.84
C GLY A 9 -11.85 -28.02 0.83
N VAL A 10 -11.75 -27.12 -0.15
CA VAL A 10 -12.75 -26.08 -0.37
C VAL A 10 -14.06 -26.81 -0.69
N GLY A 11 -14.92 -26.96 0.31
CA GLY A 11 -16.19 -27.67 0.16
C GLY A 11 -17.04 -26.98 -0.91
N GLY A 12 -17.91 -27.71 -1.60
CA GLY A 12 -18.73 -27.16 -2.70
C GLY A 12 -19.48 -25.87 -2.33
N LYS A 13 -19.87 -25.71 -1.06
CA LYS A 13 -20.49 -24.47 -0.53
C LYS A 13 -19.55 -23.25 -0.55
N GLN A 14 -18.26 -23.45 -0.27
CA GLN A 14 -17.26 -22.38 -0.33
C GLN A 14 -16.93 -22.00 -1.77
N LEU A 15 -16.92 -22.97 -2.70
CA LEU A 15 -16.77 -22.71 -4.13
C LEU A 15 -17.96 -21.90 -4.67
N ALA A 16 -19.19 -22.33 -4.38
CA ALA A 16 -20.39 -21.61 -4.82
C ALA A 16 -20.43 -20.16 -4.28
N ALA A 17 -20.08 -19.96 -3.00
CA ALA A 17 -19.98 -18.63 -2.42
C ALA A 17 -18.87 -17.78 -3.05
N ALA A 18 -17.74 -18.39 -3.42
CA ALA A 18 -16.67 -17.70 -4.13
C ALA A 18 -17.11 -17.26 -5.54
N GLU A 19 -17.82 -18.13 -6.27
CA GLU A 19 -18.37 -17.80 -7.59
C GLU A 19 -19.37 -16.64 -7.53
N GLU A 20 -20.24 -16.61 -6.51
CA GLU A 20 -21.17 -15.50 -6.32
C GLU A 20 -20.42 -14.17 -6.07
N ARG A 21 -19.41 -14.19 -5.21
CA ARG A 21 -18.56 -13.00 -4.95
C ARG A 21 -17.85 -12.53 -6.21
N LEU A 22 -17.34 -13.46 -7.02
CA LEU A 22 -16.72 -13.14 -8.31
C LEU A 22 -17.72 -12.48 -9.26
N LYS A 23 -18.94 -13.00 -9.39
CA LYS A 23 -20.01 -12.38 -10.21
C LYS A 23 -20.34 -10.96 -9.75
N VAL A 24 -20.40 -10.74 -8.43
CA VAL A 24 -20.62 -9.38 -7.88
C VAL A 24 -19.45 -8.46 -8.24
N ALA A 25 -18.21 -8.90 -8.02
CA ALA A 25 -17.02 -8.14 -8.37
C ALA A 25 -16.97 -7.80 -9.86
N GLU A 26 -17.25 -8.77 -10.73
CA GLU A 26 -17.32 -8.59 -12.19
C GLU A 26 -18.34 -7.52 -12.57
N SER A 27 -19.56 -7.58 -12.02
CA SER A 27 -20.61 -6.59 -12.30
C SER A 27 -20.19 -5.16 -11.93
N LEU A 28 -19.50 -5.01 -10.79
CA LEU A 28 -18.99 -3.72 -10.32
C LEU A 28 -17.83 -3.23 -11.19
N ILE A 29 -16.87 -4.09 -11.54
CA ILE A 29 -15.72 -3.74 -12.38
C ILE A 29 -16.17 -3.37 -13.80
N CYS A 30 -17.17 -4.06 -14.36
CA CYS A 30 -17.76 -3.74 -15.65
C CYS A 30 -18.42 -2.34 -15.67
N SER A 31 -18.90 -1.87 -14.51
CA SER A 31 -19.49 -0.52 -14.35
C SER A 31 -18.46 0.59 -14.09
N MET A 32 -17.16 0.24 -14.02
CA MET A 32 -16.07 1.21 -13.87
C MET A 32 -15.60 1.77 -15.22
N THR A 33 -15.19 3.04 -15.20
CA THR A 33 -14.51 3.66 -16.34
C THR A 33 -13.11 3.09 -16.53
N LYS A 34 -12.56 3.23 -17.73
CA LYS A 34 -11.17 2.84 -18.03
C LYS A 34 -10.15 3.58 -17.14
N LYS A 35 -10.45 4.83 -16.75
CA LYS A 35 -9.59 5.63 -15.87
C LYS A 35 -9.54 5.05 -14.46
N GLU A 36 -10.71 4.74 -13.88
CA GLU A 36 -10.81 4.15 -12.55
C GLU A 36 -10.16 2.76 -12.48
N ARG A 37 -10.27 1.94 -13.53
CA ARG A 37 -9.59 0.64 -13.60
C ARG A 37 -8.07 0.75 -13.68
N LYS A 38 -7.55 1.74 -14.42
CA LYS A 38 -6.10 2.00 -14.51
C LYS A 38 -5.55 2.65 -13.25
N GLN A 39 -6.36 3.47 -12.58
CA GLN A 39 -5.99 4.27 -11.43
C GLN A 39 -7.00 4.05 -10.29
N PRO A 40 -6.87 2.94 -9.55
CA PRO A 40 -7.78 2.60 -8.46
C PRO A 40 -7.71 3.59 -7.29
N GLU A 41 -6.65 4.42 -7.19
CA GLU A 41 -6.55 5.52 -6.22
C GLU A 41 -7.76 6.49 -6.31
N LEU A 42 -8.32 6.68 -7.51
CA LEU A 42 -9.51 7.52 -7.71
C LEU A 42 -10.75 7.00 -6.96
N LEU A 43 -10.78 5.70 -6.63
CA LEU A 43 -11.86 5.08 -5.88
C LEU A 43 -11.53 4.99 -4.37
N ILE A 44 -10.28 5.23 -3.97
CA ILE A 44 -9.81 5.04 -2.59
C ILE A 44 -9.61 6.38 -1.89
N THR A 45 -8.78 7.25 -2.46
CA THR A 45 -8.21 8.44 -1.79
C THR A 45 -8.78 9.76 -2.29
N ASP A 46 -9.36 9.77 -3.49
CA ASP A 46 -9.91 10.99 -4.09
C ASP A 46 -11.16 11.48 -3.34
N ILE A 47 -11.32 12.81 -3.27
CA ILE A 47 -12.51 13.46 -2.69
C ILE A 47 -13.80 13.04 -3.41
N THR A 48 -13.69 12.65 -4.70
CA THR A 48 -14.82 12.19 -5.50
C THR A 48 -15.14 10.69 -5.35
N SER A 49 -14.39 9.94 -4.53
CA SER A 49 -14.53 8.49 -4.35
C SER A 49 -15.98 8.07 -4.08
N ARG A 50 -16.66 8.70 -3.11
CA ARG A 50 -18.04 8.34 -2.75
C ARG A 50 -19.03 8.51 -3.92
N SER A 51 -18.86 9.58 -4.70
CA SER A 51 -19.68 9.82 -5.91
C SER A 51 -19.43 8.75 -6.97
N ARG A 52 -18.16 8.39 -7.19
CA ARG A 52 -17.79 7.31 -8.13
C ARG A 52 -18.35 5.96 -7.70
N LEU A 53 -18.23 5.60 -6.42
CA LEU A 53 -18.79 4.37 -5.87
C LEU A 53 -20.32 4.34 -6.01
N GLY A 54 -20.99 5.47 -5.78
CA GLY A 54 -22.43 5.63 -6.05
C GLY A 54 -22.79 5.32 -7.49
N ARG A 55 -22.06 5.90 -8.45
CA ARG A 55 -22.27 5.65 -9.88
C ARG A 55 -22.00 4.19 -10.27
N ILE A 56 -20.91 3.60 -9.77
CA ILE A 56 -20.53 2.21 -10.06
C ILE A 56 -21.60 1.25 -9.52
N ALA A 57 -22.02 1.45 -8.27
CA ALA A 57 -23.06 0.64 -7.64
C ALA A 57 -24.40 0.74 -8.40
N ALA A 58 -24.82 1.95 -8.75
CA ALA A 58 -26.04 2.18 -9.53
C ALA A 58 -25.96 1.52 -10.92
N GLY A 59 -24.83 1.65 -11.63
CA GLY A 59 -24.63 1.03 -12.94
C GLY A 59 -24.58 -0.50 -12.90
N ALA A 60 -24.15 -1.08 -11.78
CA ALA A 60 -24.10 -2.52 -11.57
C ALA A 60 -25.41 -3.11 -10.99
N GLY A 61 -26.38 -2.28 -10.61
CA GLY A 61 -27.58 -2.71 -9.86
C GLY A 61 -27.24 -3.24 -8.46
N ARG A 62 -26.21 -2.68 -7.81
CA ARG A 62 -25.68 -3.11 -6.51
C ARG A 62 -25.72 -1.99 -5.49
N THR A 63 -25.40 -2.34 -4.24
CA THR A 63 -25.32 -1.36 -3.15
C THR A 63 -23.96 -0.66 -3.12
N THR A 64 -23.93 0.57 -2.61
CA THR A 64 -22.68 1.30 -2.40
C THR A 64 -21.74 0.59 -1.42
N LYS A 65 -22.29 -0.15 -0.45
CA LYS A 65 -21.52 -1.00 0.47
C LYS A 65 -20.75 -2.09 -0.26
N GLN A 66 -21.38 -2.78 -1.21
CA GLN A 66 -20.70 -3.81 -2.02
C GLN A 66 -19.57 -3.21 -2.89
N ALA A 67 -19.74 -1.98 -3.38
CA ALA A 67 -18.68 -1.28 -4.09
C ALA A 67 -17.51 -0.92 -3.17
N ASP A 68 -17.79 -0.49 -1.94
CA ASP A 68 -16.78 -0.17 -0.91
C ASP A 68 -16.01 -1.43 -0.42
N GLU A 69 -16.73 -2.54 -0.27
CA GLU A 69 -16.15 -3.86 0.02
C GLU A 69 -15.16 -4.29 -1.07
N LEU A 70 -15.54 -4.14 -2.34
CA LEU A 70 -14.65 -4.44 -3.47
C LEU A 70 -13.36 -3.62 -3.44
N VAL A 71 -13.48 -2.32 -3.12
CA VAL A 71 -12.31 -1.43 -3.00
C VAL A 71 -11.42 -1.86 -1.84
N SER A 72 -12.01 -2.26 -0.72
CA SER A 72 -11.29 -2.78 0.45
C SER A 72 -10.59 -4.12 0.17
N ASP A 73 -11.26 -5.02 -0.57
CA ASP A 73 -10.68 -6.27 -1.05
C ASP A 73 -9.48 -6.01 -1.97
N PHE A 74 -9.62 -5.06 -2.90
CA PHE A 74 -8.53 -4.66 -3.79
C PHE A 74 -7.31 -4.14 -3.01
N GLN A 75 -7.51 -3.32 -1.99
CA GLN A 75 -6.40 -2.83 -1.15
C GLN A 75 -5.68 -3.98 -0.43
N ARG A 76 -6.42 -4.94 0.13
CA ARG A 76 -5.84 -6.12 0.77
C ARG A 76 -5.03 -6.96 -0.23
N MET A 77 -5.58 -7.21 -1.41
CA MET A 77 -4.89 -7.95 -2.47
C MET A 77 -3.63 -7.21 -2.95
N ARG A 78 -3.67 -5.87 -3.05
CA ARG A 78 -2.50 -5.05 -3.41
C ARG A 78 -1.38 -5.17 -2.40
N VAL A 79 -1.69 -5.09 -1.10
CA VAL A 79 -0.69 -5.26 -0.02
C VAL A 79 -0.09 -6.67 -0.07
N MET A 80 -0.94 -7.69 -0.27
CA MET A 80 -0.48 -9.07 -0.40
C MET A 80 0.45 -9.26 -1.60
N MET A 81 0.08 -8.72 -2.78
CA MET A 81 0.92 -8.76 -3.98
C MET A 81 2.25 -8.02 -3.78
N GLN A 82 2.24 -6.86 -3.12
CA GLN A 82 3.47 -6.12 -2.80
C GLN A 82 4.39 -6.92 -1.88
N ASN A 83 3.83 -7.58 -0.86
CA ASN A 83 4.60 -8.42 0.06
C ASN A 83 5.17 -9.65 -0.64
N MET A 84 4.37 -10.30 -1.51
CA MET A 84 4.81 -11.43 -2.32
C MET A 84 5.91 -11.03 -3.31
N ALA A 85 5.80 -9.88 -3.96
CA ALA A 85 6.83 -9.36 -4.88
C ALA A 85 8.17 -9.12 -4.15
N LYS A 86 8.13 -8.56 -2.93
CA LYS A 86 9.33 -8.39 -2.08
C LYS A 86 9.96 -9.74 -1.70
N MET A 87 9.14 -10.73 -1.37
CA MET A 87 9.60 -12.08 -1.03
C MET A 87 10.20 -12.80 -2.25
N ALA A 88 9.57 -12.69 -3.41
CA ALA A 88 10.09 -13.27 -4.66
C ALA A 88 11.45 -12.67 -5.06
N MET A 89 11.62 -11.34 -4.93
CA MET A 89 12.91 -10.68 -5.12
C MET A 89 13.99 -11.18 -4.15
N LYS A 90 13.62 -11.53 -2.92
CA LYS A 90 14.56 -12.11 -1.94
C LYS A 90 14.92 -13.57 -2.24
N GLN A 91 14.06 -14.29 -2.97
CA GLN A 91 14.21 -15.73 -3.22
C GLN A 91 14.90 -16.05 -4.56
N GLN A 92 14.90 -15.12 -5.52
CA GLN A 92 15.48 -15.30 -6.87
C GLN A 92 16.97 -14.93 -6.99
N GLY A 93 17.70 -14.84 -5.87
CA GLY A 93 19.15 -14.70 -5.84
C GLY A 93 19.63 -13.28 -5.60
N GLY A 94 20.42 -13.11 -4.53
CA GLY A 94 21.14 -11.86 -4.29
C GLY A 94 21.68 -11.69 -2.88
N ASP A 95 22.54 -12.61 -2.42
CA ASP A 95 23.72 -12.16 -1.69
C ASP A 95 24.56 -11.41 -2.72
N MET A 96 24.37 -10.09 -2.80
CA MET A 96 25.25 -9.18 -3.52
C MET A 96 25.37 -7.91 -2.67
N PRO A 97 26.49 -7.73 -1.96
CA PRO A 97 26.79 -6.49 -1.26
C PRO A 97 27.10 -5.42 -2.31
N GLY A 98 26.11 -4.55 -2.58
CA GLY A 98 26.37 -3.32 -3.31
C GLY A 98 27.16 -2.35 -2.41
N PRO A 99 28.31 -1.81 -2.85
CA PRO A 99 29.07 -0.81 -2.10
C PRO A 99 28.37 0.54 -2.23
N ASN A 100 27.25 0.69 -1.54
CA ASN A 100 26.71 2.00 -1.21
C ASN A 100 25.90 1.88 0.08
N ALA A 101 26.62 1.69 1.17
CA ALA A 101 26.12 2.00 2.50
C ALA A 101 25.93 3.53 2.60
N GLN A 102 24.84 4.05 2.03
CA GLN A 102 24.40 5.41 2.25
C GLN A 102 22.95 5.39 2.72
N SER A 103 22.83 5.26 4.05
CA SER A 103 21.73 5.72 4.91
C SER A 103 20.31 5.28 4.57
N ASN A 104 19.82 4.32 5.35
CA ASN A 104 18.40 4.07 5.53
C ASN A 104 17.79 5.22 6.39
N PRO A 105 16.67 5.86 6.02
CA PRO A 105 16.04 6.92 6.82
C PRO A 105 15.54 6.45 8.20
N ALA A 106 15.49 5.14 8.44
CA ALA A 106 15.07 4.52 9.70
C ALA A 106 16.07 4.74 10.85
N ASP A 107 17.36 4.98 10.55
CA ASP A 107 18.38 5.29 11.57
C ASP A 107 18.26 6.74 12.09
N SER A 108 17.33 7.53 11.55
CA SER A 108 17.04 8.88 12.06
C SER A 108 16.14 8.88 13.30
N PHE A 109 15.47 7.76 13.62
CA PHE A 109 14.61 7.61 14.80
C PHE A 109 15.22 6.71 15.89
N GLY A 110 16.44 6.20 15.66
CA GLY A 110 17.18 5.37 16.60
C GLY A 110 17.95 6.16 17.66
N ASN A 111 17.53 5.98 18.92
CA ASN A 111 18.28 6.19 20.17
C ASN A 111 18.97 7.56 20.40
N ARG A 112 18.14 8.58 20.66
CA ARG A 112 18.54 9.95 21.08
C ARG A 112 19.49 9.97 22.30
N LYS A 113 19.44 8.95 23.17
CA LYS A 113 20.27 8.84 24.39
C LYS A 113 21.76 8.59 24.08
N ALA A 114 22.08 7.81 23.04
CA ALA A 114 23.45 7.53 22.62
C ALA A 114 24.12 8.73 21.92
N ARG A 115 23.33 9.56 21.22
CA ARG A 115 23.82 10.78 20.56
C ARG A 115 24.23 11.88 21.55
N ARG A 116 23.66 11.90 22.76
CA ARG A 116 23.92 12.94 23.77
C ARG A 116 25.13 12.63 24.66
N SER A 117 25.56 11.38 24.75
CA SER A 117 26.73 10.98 25.56
C SER A 117 28.07 11.12 24.85
N GLY A 118 28.09 11.28 23.51
CA GLY A 118 29.33 11.48 22.73
C GLY A 118 29.76 12.94 22.55
N ALA A 119 28.95 13.92 22.95
CA ALA A 119 29.19 15.35 22.68
C ALA A 119 29.90 16.11 23.81
N LYS A 120 30.68 15.44 24.66
CA LYS A 120 31.64 16.09 25.57
C LYS A 120 33.05 15.99 24.99
N GLY A 121 33.30 16.75 23.92
CA GLY A 121 34.64 16.89 23.35
C GLY A 121 34.69 17.98 22.28
N GLY A 122 35.24 19.15 22.63
CA GLY A 122 35.67 20.18 21.67
C GLY A 122 34.73 21.38 21.49
N LYS A 123 34.91 22.41 22.32
CA LYS A 123 34.44 23.77 22.01
C LYS A 123 35.23 24.33 20.81
N LYS A 124 34.60 24.44 19.63
CA LYS A 124 35.04 25.40 18.59
C LYS A 124 33.94 26.43 18.37
N LYS A 125 34.25 27.69 18.70
CA LYS A 125 33.39 28.87 18.54
C LYS A 125 33.03 29.05 17.05
N ARG A 126 31.74 29.14 16.72
CA ARG A 126 31.26 29.61 15.42
C ARG A 126 30.95 31.11 15.54
N PRO A 127 31.40 31.97 14.61
CA PRO A 127 31.10 33.40 14.66
C PRO A 127 29.62 33.67 14.32
N ALA A 128 29.04 34.68 14.96
CA ALA A 128 27.68 35.12 14.73
C ALA A 128 27.56 35.81 13.36
N ALA A 129 26.73 35.26 12.47
CA ALA A 129 26.33 35.95 11.25
C ALA A 129 25.40 37.11 11.62
N LYS A 130 25.84 38.33 11.33
CA LYS A 130 25.14 39.59 11.54
C LYS A 130 24.10 39.77 10.42
N GLY A 131 22.82 39.85 10.78
CA GLY A 131 21.71 40.06 9.85
C GLY A 131 21.83 41.40 9.11
N PHE A 132 21.51 41.39 7.82
CA PHE A 132 21.33 42.59 7.00
C PHE A 132 19.91 43.13 7.21
N GLY A 133 19.79 44.40 7.61
CA GLY A 133 18.51 45.10 7.70
C GLY A 133 18.37 45.97 8.95
N ALA A 134 19.12 47.07 9.00
CA ALA A 134 18.80 48.20 9.87
C ALA A 134 19.38 49.49 9.28
N LYS A 135 18.46 50.26 8.68
CA LYS A 135 18.50 51.67 8.23
C LYS A 135 19.48 52.03 7.11
#